data_AF-A0A6P7HF13-F1
#
_entry.id   AF-A0A6P7HF13-F1
#
_cell.length_a   1.000
_cell.length_b   1.000
_cell.length_c   1.000
_cell.angle_alpha   90.00
_cell.angle_beta   90.00
_cell.angle_gamma   90.00
#
_symmetry.space_group_name_H-M   'P 1'
#
loop_
_entity.id
_entity.type
_entity.pdbx_description
1 polymer ?
#
loop_
_entity_poly.entity_id
_entity_poly.type
_entity_poly.pdbx_seq_one_letter_code
_entity_poly.pdbx_strand_id
1 'polypeptide(L)'
;MLTVFGWQRKAVRVLAGLWYRDDCRQAYRSLRTHENIHQHDTRYKHHLVPAYWRLRRCQTGPGYWAIKFFNKLPDSLKCLPLNQFKSTIKDILLENVFYSNEEFLAFKL
;
A
#
# COMPACT_ATOMS: atom_id res chain seq x y z
N MET A 1 -16.04 -2.68 7.22
CA MET A 1 -15.24 -3.87 6.83
C MET A 1 -14.79 -3.92 5.35
N LEU A 2 -15.42 -3.19 4.41
CA LEU A 2 -14.94 -3.03 3.01
C LEU A 2 -14.15 -1.73 2.78
N THR A 3 -13.97 -0.90 3.81
CA THR A 3 -13.43 0.45 3.68
C THR A 3 -11.94 0.40 3.39
N VAL A 4 -11.10 -0.22 4.22
CA VAL A 4 -9.63 -0.20 4.00
C VAL A 4 -9.23 -0.71 2.60
N PHE A 5 -9.76 -1.86 2.15
CA PHE A 5 -9.49 -2.40 0.80
C PHE A 5 -10.25 -1.68 -0.34
N GLY A 6 -11.42 -1.11 -0.05
CA GLY A 6 -12.14 -0.26 -0.97
C GLY A 6 -11.37 1.03 -1.24
N TRP A 7 -10.74 1.58 -0.20
CA TRP A 7 -9.90 2.77 -0.25
C TRP A 7 -8.57 2.47 -0.94
N GLN A 8 -7.94 1.31 -0.72
CA GLN A 8 -6.77 0.87 -1.47
C GLN A 8 -7.05 0.78 -2.99
N ARG A 9 -8.17 0.19 -3.40
CA ARG A 9 -8.53 0.14 -4.84
C ARG A 9 -8.93 1.50 -5.40
N LYS A 10 -9.64 2.32 -4.62
CA LYS A 10 -9.92 3.72 -4.98
C LYS A 10 -8.63 4.51 -5.14
N ALA A 11 -7.61 4.22 -4.34
CA ALA A 11 -6.29 4.82 -4.42
C ALA A 11 -5.59 4.59 -5.73
N VAL A 12 -5.50 3.32 -6.09
CA VAL A 12 -4.77 2.88 -7.27
C VAL A 12 -5.47 3.40 -8.51
N ARG A 13 -6.80 3.50 -8.49
CA ARG A 13 -7.55 4.13 -9.59
C ARG A 13 -7.25 5.61 -9.76
N VAL A 14 -7.24 6.38 -8.67
CA VAL A 14 -6.90 7.81 -8.72
C VAL A 14 -5.45 8.02 -9.17
N LEU A 15 -4.50 7.23 -8.66
CA LEU A 15 -3.08 7.37 -9.01
C LEU A 15 -2.77 6.99 -10.45
N ALA A 16 -3.47 6.00 -11.00
CA ALA A 16 -3.23 5.50 -12.35
C ALA A 16 -4.21 6.08 -13.40
N GLY A 17 -5.04 7.05 -13.03
CA GLY A 17 -6.02 7.65 -13.94
C GLY A 17 -7.10 6.69 -14.43
N LEU A 18 -7.40 5.63 -13.67
CA LEU A 18 -8.38 4.61 -14.03
C LEU A 18 -9.80 5.05 -13.66
N TRP A 19 -10.78 4.63 -14.46
CA TRP A 19 -12.19 4.95 -14.29
C TRP A 19 -12.85 4.13 -13.18
N TYR A 20 -14.07 4.52 -12.81
CA TYR A 20 -14.85 3.85 -11.77
C TYR A 20 -15.04 2.36 -12.10
N ARG A 21 -14.61 1.49 -11.17
CA ARG A 21 -14.62 0.02 -11.25
C ARG A 21 -13.56 -0.63 -12.17
N ASP A 22 -12.69 0.14 -12.80
CA ASP A 22 -11.59 -0.40 -13.60
C ASP A 22 -10.66 -1.33 -12.81
N ASP A 23 -10.06 -2.27 -13.54
CA ASP A 23 -9.08 -3.21 -13.00
C ASP A 23 -7.83 -2.48 -12.53
N CYS A 24 -7.58 -2.57 -11.22
CA CYS A 24 -6.45 -1.93 -10.57
C CYS A 24 -5.16 -2.76 -10.68
N ARG A 25 -5.23 -3.99 -11.19
CA ARG A 25 -4.11 -4.95 -11.21
C ARG A 25 -2.94 -4.45 -12.06
N GLN A 26 -3.20 -3.89 -13.25
CA GLN A 26 -2.15 -3.32 -14.09
C GLN A 26 -1.56 -2.04 -13.48
N ALA A 27 -2.40 -1.20 -12.88
CA ALA A 27 -1.97 0.01 -12.20
C ALA A 27 -1.08 -0.24 -10.97
N TYR A 28 -1.29 -1.35 -10.26
CA TYR A 28 -0.36 -1.80 -9.22
C TYR A 28 1.01 -2.19 -9.79
N ARG A 29 1.06 -2.76 -11.00
CA ARG A 29 2.31 -3.14 -11.68
C ARG A 29 3.10 -1.94 -12.21
N SER A 30 2.45 -0.81 -12.46
CA SER A 30 3.11 0.45 -12.87
C SER A 30 3.69 1.25 -11.70
N LEU A 31 3.53 0.81 -10.45
CA LEU A 31 4.13 1.47 -9.30
C LEU A 31 5.65 1.28 -9.31
N ARG A 32 6.39 2.38 -9.10
CA ARG A 32 7.86 2.34 -9.08
C ARG A 32 8.37 1.79 -7.75
N THR A 33 9.42 0.97 -7.82
CA THR A 33 10.22 0.56 -6.66
C THR A 33 11.50 1.39 -6.56
N HIS A 34 12.23 1.28 -5.46
CA HIS A 34 13.54 1.94 -5.31
C HIS A 34 14.59 1.41 -6.31
N GLU A 35 14.47 0.15 -6.74
CA GLU A 35 15.26 -0.42 -7.84
C GLU A 35 15.15 0.39 -9.13
N ASN A 36 13.94 0.88 -9.45
CA ASN A 36 13.73 1.66 -10.67
C ASN A 36 14.32 3.08 -10.58
N ILE A 37 14.77 3.50 -9.39
CA ILE A 37 15.28 4.86 -9.12
C ILE A 37 16.80 4.85 -8.98
N HIS A 38 17.36 3.84 -8.31
CA HIS A 38 18.79 3.74 -8.03
C HIS A 38 19.42 2.62 -8.85
N GLN A 39 20.57 2.90 -9.46
CA GLN A 39 21.34 1.91 -10.23
C GLN A 39 22.09 0.89 -9.35
N HIS A 40 22.03 1.03 -8.03
CA HIS A 40 22.68 0.14 -7.07
C HIS A 40 21.67 -0.39 -6.04
N ASP A 41 22.02 -1.48 -5.39
CA ASP A 41 21.16 -2.11 -4.39
C ASP A 41 21.05 -1.25 -3.13
N THR A 42 19.83 -0.83 -2.82
CA THR A 42 19.51 -0.11 -1.58
C THR A 42 18.85 -1.06 -0.58
N ARG A 43 18.96 -0.76 0.73
CA ARG A 43 18.36 -1.57 1.80
C ARG A 43 16.86 -1.87 1.58
N TYR A 44 16.14 -0.93 0.96
CA TYR A 44 14.71 -1.03 0.66
C TYR A 44 14.43 -1.12 -0.84
N LYS A 45 15.34 -1.72 -1.61
CA LYS A 45 15.26 -1.84 -3.08
C LYS A 45 13.89 -2.29 -3.60
N HIS A 46 13.30 -3.29 -2.94
CA HIS A 46 12.02 -3.90 -3.31
C HIS A 46 10.78 -3.15 -2.76
N HIS A 47 10.97 -2.08 -2.00
CA HIS A 47 9.84 -1.27 -1.51
C HIS A 47 9.28 -0.41 -2.64
N LEU A 48 7.95 -0.29 -2.64
CA LEU A 48 7.22 0.62 -3.51
C LEU A 48 7.47 2.07 -3.08
N VAL A 49 7.60 2.97 -4.04
CA VAL A 49 7.86 4.39 -3.77
C VAL A 49 6.58 5.17 -3.99
N PRO A 50 6.07 5.88 -2.96
CA PRO A 50 4.90 6.73 -3.13
C PRO A 50 5.24 7.91 -4.04
N ALA A 51 4.26 8.35 -4.84
CA ALA A 51 4.40 9.56 -5.65
C ALA A 51 4.83 10.73 -4.75
N TYR A 52 5.92 11.39 -5.14
CA TYR A 52 6.46 12.51 -4.37
C TYR A 52 5.60 13.76 -4.59
N TRP A 53 5.10 14.32 -3.48
CA TRP A 53 4.40 15.60 -3.48
C TRP A 53 5.08 16.53 -2.48
N ARG A 54 5.42 17.76 -2.87
CA ARG A 54 6.13 18.71 -2.02
C ARG A 54 5.37 19.05 -0.73
N LEU A 55 4.04 19.19 -0.82
CA LEU A 55 3.20 19.60 0.31
C LEU A 55 2.60 18.37 1.01
N ARG A 56 2.68 18.34 2.36
CA ARG A 56 2.07 17.28 3.19
C ARG A 56 0.57 17.11 2.94
N ARG A 57 -0.14 18.21 2.61
CA ARG A 57 -1.58 18.18 2.27
C ARG A 57 -1.89 17.26 1.08
N CYS A 58 -0.96 17.11 0.14
CA CYS A 58 -1.09 16.23 -1.03
C CYS A 58 -0.68 14.78 -0.74
N GLN A 59 -0.07 14.54 0.44
CA GLN A 59 0.38 13.23 0.91
C GLN A 59 -0.64 12.55 1.83
N THR A 60 -1.91 12.94 1.78
CA THR A 60 -3.00 12.31 2.55
C THR A 60 -3.82 11.35 1.71
N GLY A 61 -3.56 11.33 0.40
CA GLY A 61 -4.27 10.50 -0.54
C GLY A 61 -4.05 9.02 -0.26
N PRO A 62 -5.03 8.19 -0.63
CA PRO A 62 -4.96 6.75 -0.38
C PRO A 62 -3.80 6.10 -1.16
N GLY A 63 -3.29 6.75 -2.22
CA GLY A 63 -2.13 6.28 -2.98
C GLY A 63 -0.83 6.33 -2.17
N TYR A 64 -0.67 7.40 -1.40
CA TYR A 64 0.47 7.57 -0.51
C TYR A 64 0.42 6.57 0.66
N TRP A 65 -0.74 6.45 1.31
CA TRP A 65 -0.90 5.58 2.47
C TRP A 65 -0.92 4.09 2.12
N ALA A 66 -1.55 3.68 1.02
CA ALA A 66 -1.58 2.28 0.61
C ALA A 66 -0.17 1.72 0.39
N ILE A 67 0.74 2.51 -0.19
CA ILE A 67 2.15 2.13 -0.38
C ILE A 67 2.87 1.99 0.96
N LYS A 68 2.69 2.95 1.87
CA LYS A 68 3.29 2.88 3.22
C LYS A 68 2.83 1.65 3.99
N PHE A 69 1.53 1.36 3.97
CA PHE A 69 0.98 0.18 4.64
C PHE A 69 1.50 -1.10 4.01
N PHE A 70 1.55 -1.19 2.69
CA PHE A 70 2.06 -2.38 2.01
C PHE A 70 3.54 -2.64 2.31
N ASN A 71 4.38 -1.60 2.28
CA ASN A 71 5.81 -1.71 2.58
C ASN A 71 6.08 -2.12 4.03
N LYS A 72 5.17 -1.81 4.96
CA LYS A 72 5.29 -2.19 6.37
C LYS A 72 5.05 -3.69 6.60
N LEU A 73 4.38 -4.37 5.68
CA LEU A 73 4.10 -5.81 5.80
C LEU A 73 5.39 -6.63 5.62
N PRO A 74 5.57 -7.74 6.35
CA PRO A 74 6.61 -8.72 6.06
C PRO A 74 6.38 -9.40 4.70
N ASP A 75 7.45 -9.84 4.06
CA ASP A 75 7.38 -10.46 2.73
C ASP A 75 6.59 -11.77 2.73
N SER A 76 6.60 -12.51 3.85
CA SER A 76 5.74 -13.69 4.05
C SER A 76 4.27 -13.38 3.81
N LEU A 77 3.77 -12.22 4.27
CA LEU A 77 2.40 -11.78 4.01
C LEU A 77 2.24 -11.30 2.57
N LYS A 78 3.18 -10.50 2.05
CA LYS A 78 3.09 -9.97 0.67
C LYS A 78 3.03 -11.08 -0.39
N CYS A 79 3.71 -12.20 -0.14
CA CYS A 79 3.78 -13.35 -1.05
C CYS A 79 2.54 -14.26 -0.98
N LEU A 80 1.57 -14.00 -0.09
CA LEU A 80 0.37 -14.82 0.02
C LEU A 80 -0.55 -14.69 -1.21
N PRO A 81 -1.30 -15.76 -1.57
CA PRO A 81 -2.38 -15.68 -2.53
C PRO A 81 -3.42 -14.63 -2.10
N LEU A 82 -3.99 -13.91 -3.08
CA LEU A 82 -4.87 -12.76 -2.84
C LEU A 82 -5.99 -13.00 -1.80
N ASN A 83 -6.60 -14.18 -1.82
CA ASN A 83 -7.69 -14.52 -0.89
C ASN A 83 -7.18 -14.70 0.54
N GLN A 84 -6.05 -15.41 0.70
CA GLN A 84 -5.41 -15.60 2.00
C GLN A 84 -4.89 -14.28 2.54
N PHE A 85 -4.18 -13.50 1.72
CA PHE A 85 -3.70 -12.16 2.06
C PHE A 85 -4.82 -11.27 2.63
N LYS A 86 -5.98 -11.24 1.95
CA LYS A 86 -7.12 -10.43 2.43
C LYS A 86 -7.64 -10.91 3.79
N SER A 87 -7.69 -12.23 4.00
CA SER A 87 -8.15 -12.79 5.26
C SER A 87 -7.17 -12.45 6.38
N THR A 88 -5.89 -12.76 6.22
CA THR A 88 -4.88 -12.50 7.26
C THR A 88 -4.78 -11.02 7.61
N ILE A 89 -4.78 -10.12 6.62
CA ILE A 89 -4.76 -8.68 6.91
C ILE A 89 -6.03 -8.24 7.64
N LYS A 90 -7.19 -8.79 7.26
CA LYS A 90 -8.44 -8.50 7.96
C LYS A 90 -8.37 -8.96 9.43
N ASP A 91 -7.86 -10.16 9.68
CA ASP A 91 -7.75 -10.73 11.02
C ASP A 91 -6.81 -9.89 11.89
N ILE A 92 -5.62 -9.53 11.37
CA ILE A 92 -4.67 -8.62 12.05
C ILE A 92 -5.32 -7.28 12.42
N LEU A 93 -6.08 -6.68 11.51
CA LEU A 93 -6.76 -5.40 11.74
C LEU A 93 -7.95 -5.50 12.71
N LEU A 94 -8.50 -6.69 12.92
CA LEU A 94 -9.58 -6.91 13.89
C LEU A 94 -9.04 -7.22 15.28
N GLU A 95 -7.94 -7.96 15.35
CA GLU A 95 -7.26 -8.30 16.60
C GLU A 95 -6.57 -7.08 17.23
N ASN A 96 -6.13 -6.12 16.40
CA ASN A 96 -5.43 -4.94 16.85
C ASN A 96 -6.28 -3.69 16.59
N VAL A 97 -6.65 -2.98 17.66
CA VAL A 97 -7.49 -1.79 17.57
C VAL A 97 -6.64 -0.55 17.24
N PHE A 98 -6.41 -0.30 15.95
CA PHE A 98 -5.72 0.89 15.47
C PHE A 98 -6.69 2.07 15.28
N TYR A 99 -6.44 3.18 15.95
CA TYR A 99 -7.19 4.43 15.83
C TYR A 99 -6.52 5.45 14.90
N SER A 100 -5.24 5.25 14.56
CA SER A 100 -4.49 6.09 13.62
C SER A 100 -3.62 5.30 12.65
N ASN A 101 -3.25 5.93 11.53
CA ASN A 101 -2.33 5.33 10.56
C ASN A 101 -0.94 5.13 11.17
N GLU A 102 -0.54 6.05 12.04
CA GLU A 102 0.73 6.04 12.75
C GLU A 102 0.83 4.85 13.71
N GLU A 103 -0.24 4.52 14.45
CA GLU A 103 -0.30 3.33 15.31
C GLU A 103 -0.04 2.05 14.51
N PHE A 104 -0.69 1.91 13.35
CA PHE A 104 -0.44 0.76 12.46
C PHE A 104 1.03 0.70 11.99
N LEU A 105 1.65 1.85 11.67
CA LEU A 105 3.05 1.87 11.23
C LEU A 105 4.05 1.57 12.36
N ALA A 106 3.70 1.94 13.59
CA ALA A 106 4.48 1.64 14.79
C ALA A 106 4.31 0.17 15.24
N PHE A 107 3.20 -0.46 14.88
CA PHE A 107 2.90 -1.85 15.22
C PHE A 107 3.96 -2.82 14.70
N LYS A 108 4.25 -3.85 15.50
CA LYS A 108 5.20 -4.91 15.15
C LYS A 108 4.43 -6.13 14.64
N LEU A 109 4.44 -6.27 13.31
CA LEU A 109 3.91 -7.41 12.58
C LEU A 109 4.84 -8.62 12.64
#